data_AF-A0A7S4B3B6-F1
#
_entry.id   AF-A0A7S4B3B6-F1
#
_cell.length_a   1.000
_cell.length_b   1.000
_cell.length_c   1.000
_cell.angle_alpha   90.00
_cell.angle_beta   90.00
_cell.angle_gamma   90.00
#
_symmetry.space_group_name_H-M   'P 1'
#
loop_
_entity.id
_entity.type
_entity.pdbx_description
1 polymer ?
#
loop_
_entity_poly.entity_id
_entity_poly.type
_entity_poly.pdbx_seq_one_letter_code
_entity_poly.pdbx_strand_id
1 'polypeptide(L)'
;MRKSPEARARQMKAWTMAYPSECLLNTIDIFLTIEFGVNSADLKVPTCVMYNPSDPIVCLESFKKVLQAAPSISYLKVADSEEPHNLTGNLMSPSTVDRCSRHFIDFLHANLK
;
A
#
# COMPACT_ATOMS: atom_id res chain seq x y z
N MET A 1 -1.05 24.03 17.84
CA MET A 1 -2.44 24.11 18.37
C MET A 1 -2.70 22.94 19.31
N ARG A 2 -3.24 23.17 20.52
CA ARG A 2 -3.63 22.07 21.43
C ARG A 2 -4.97 21.48 20.98
N LYS A 3 -5.05 20.15 20.83
CA LYS A 3 -6.29 19.44 20.46
C LYS A 3 -7.34 19.58 21.56
N SER A 4 -8.62 19.60 21.19
CA SER A 4 -9.74 19.64 22.14
C SER A 4 -9.75 18.38 23.02
N PRO A 5 -10.34 18.46 24.23
CA PRO A 5 -10.44 17.32 25.15
C PRO A 5 -11.08 16.07 24.52
N GLU A 6 -12.09 16.26 23.66
CA GLU A 6 -12.80 15.18 22.96
C GLU A 6 -11.96 14.52 21.86
N ALA A 7 -11.14 15.31 21.14
CA ALA A 7 -10.19 14.77 20.17
C ALA A 7 -9.09 13.98 20.85
N ARG A 8 -8.65 14.42 22.04
CA ARG A 8 -7.67 13.71 22.87
C ARG A 8 -8.24 12.41 23.45
N ALA A 9 -9.49 12.42 23.92
CA ALA A 9 -10.18 11.23 24.41
C ALA A 9 -10.41 10.18 23.31
N ARG A 10 -10.74 10.61 22.08
CA ARG A 10 -10.82 9.72 20.91
C ARG A 10 -9.47 9.13 20.52
N GLN A 11 -8.40 9.92 20.54
CA GLN A 11 -7.04 9.45 20.27
C GLN A 11 -6.57 8.42 21.32
N MET A 12 -6.93 8.61 22.59
CA MET A 12 -6.61 7.67 23.67
C MET A 12 -7.39 6.34 23.58
N LYS A 13 -8.60 6.35 23.01
CA LYS A 13 -9.34 5.10 22.71
C LYS A 13 -8.77 4.33 21.53
N ALA A 14 -8.16 5.02 20.57
CA ALA A 14 -7.53 4.38 19.41
C ALA A 14 -6.20 3.70 19.76
N TRP A 15 -5.49 4.16 20.79
CA TRP A 15 -4.18 3.63 21.20
C TRP A 15 -4.17 3.29 22.69
N THR A 16 -4.49 2.05 23.03
CA THR A 16 -4.17 1.46 24.33
C THR A 16 -2.66 1.36 24.47
N MET A 17 -2.07 2.10 25.42
CA MET A 17 -0.61 2.35 25.62
C MET A 17 0.31 1.12 25.82
N ALA A 18 -0.22 -0.10 25.90
CA ALA A 18 0.59 -1.33 25.85
C ALA A 18 0.83 -1.80 24.39
N TYR A 19 -0.13 -1.55 23.52
CA TYR A 19 -0.13 -1.88 22.10
C TYR A 19 0.83 -1.04 21.21
N PRO A 20 1.21 0.23 21.51
CA PRO A 20 2.01 1.03 20.58
C PRO A 20 3.46 0.56 20.58
N SER A 21 3.99 0.11 21.72
CA SER A 21 5.38 -0.36 21.80
C SER A 21 5.55 -1.68 21.06
N GLU A 22 4.64 -2.64 21.23
CA GLU A 22 4.67 -3.91 20.49
C GLU A 22 4.36 -3.71 19.00
N CYS A 23 3.37 -2.89 18.64
CA CYS A 23 3.15 -2.53 17.24
C CYS A 23 4.34 -1.78 16.65
N LEU A 24 5.01 -0.91 17.41
CA LEU A 24 6.18 -0.18 16.96
C LEU A 24 7.37 -1.13 16.78
N LEU A 25 7.60 -2.07 17.70
CA LEU A 25 8.62 -3.10 17.55
C LEU A 25 8.34 -3.98 16.33
N ASN A 26 7.11 -4.44 16.13
CA ASN A 26 6.73 -5.18 14.93
C ASN A 26 6.87 -4.34 13.65
N THR A 27 6.58 -3.04 13.71
CA THR A 27 6.77 -2.11 12.58
C THR A 27 8.25 -1.90 12.30
N ILE A 28 9.08 -1.78 13.33
CA ILE A 28 10.54 -1.69 13.23
C ILE A 28 11.08 -2.99 12.63
N ASP A 29 10.66 -4.16 13.12
CA ASP A 29 11.11 -5.44 12.58
C ASP A 29 10.68 -5.65 11.13
N ILE A 30 9.47 -5.25 10.76
CA ILE A 30 9.03 -5.22 9.35
C ILE A 30 9.92 -4.28 8.55
N PHE A 31 10.19 -3.07 9.05
CA PHE A 31 11.02 -2.08 8.38
C PHE A 31 12.46 -2.59 8.21
N LEU A 32 13.09 -3.12 9.25
CA LEU A 32 14.43 -3.69 9.22
C LEU A 32 14.49 -4.91 8.29
N THR A 33 13.47 -5.77 8.32
CA THR A 33 13.39 -6.93 7.42
C THR A 33 13.28 -6.48 5.97
N ILE A 34 12.44 -5.49 5.68
CA ILE A 34 12.30 -4.95 4.32
C ILE A 34 13.58 -4.23 3.88
N GLU A 35 14.20 -3.44 4.75
CA GLU A 35 15.34 -2.58 4.41
C GLU A 35 16.67 -3.36 4.34
N PHE A 36 16.85 -4.38 5.18
CA PHE A 36 18.10 -5.12 5.30
C PHE A 36 18.00 -6.61 4.93
N GLY A 37 16.80 -7.19 4.93
CA GLY A 37 16.57 -8.62 4.74
C GLY A 37 15.93 -9.01 3.40
N VAL A 38 15.29 -8.07 2.70
CA VAL A 38 14.62 -8.34 1.42
C VAL A 38 15.42 -7.69 0.30
N ASN A 39 16.13 -8.50 -0.50
CA ASN A 39 16.69 -8.01 -1.74
C ASN A 39 15.59 -7.95 -2.79
N SER A 40 15.58 -6.90 -3.62
CA SER A 40 14.76 -6.87 -4.83
C SER A 40 14.80 -8.17 -5.65
N ALA A 41 15.96 -8.83 -5.73
CA ALA A 41 16.14 -10.10 -6.44
C ALA A 41 15.30 -11.27 -5.87
N ASP A 42 14.78 -11.14 -4.65
CA ASP A 42 14.02 -12.17 -3.94
C ASP A 42 12.52 -12.15 -4.26
N LEU A 43 12.06 -11.21 -5.10
CA LEU A 43 10.67 -11.15 -5.53
C LEU A 43 10.33 -12.33 -6.47
N LYS A 44 9.90 -13.47 -5.91
CA LYS A 44 9.63 -14.72 -6.66
C LYS A 44 8.15 -14.92 -7.04
N VAL A 45 7.28 -13.97 -6.74
CA VAL A 45 5.83 -14.12 -6.94
C VAL A 45 5.33 -13.23 -8.08
N PRO A 46 4.36 -13.68 -8.89
CA PRO A 46 3.60 -12.81 -9.76
C PRO A 46 3.16 -11.55 -9.02
N THR A 47 3.37 -10.39 -9.62
CA THR A 47 3.13 -9.10 -8.95
C THR A 47 2.13 -8.26 -9.75
N CYS A 48 1.11 -7.72 -9.09
CA CYS A 48 0.18 -6.76 -9.67
C CYS A 48 0.47 -5.37 -9.09
N VAL A 49 0.73 -4.38 -9.95
CA VAL A 49 1.04 -3.01 -9.56
C VAL A 49 -0.04 -2.07 -10.08
N MET A 50 -0.77 -1.48 -9.14
CA MET A 50 -1.72 -0.40 -9.44
C MET A 50 -1.10 0.90 -8.98
N TYR A 51 -1.15 1.95 -9.80
CA TYR A 51 -0.49 3.21 -9.47
C TYR A 51 -1.16 4.42 -10.11
N ASN A 52 -1.04 5.57 -9.44
CA ASN A 52 -1.32 6.88 -10.02
C ASN A 52 0.03 7.59 -10.29
N PRO A 53 0.32 8.03 -11.52
CA PRO A 53 1.57 8.76 -11.81
C PRO A 53 1.71 10.09 -11.05
N SER A 54 0.59 10.63 -10.55
CA SER A 54 0.54 11.87 -9.77
C SER A 54 0.54 11.62 -8.26
N ASP A 55 0.78 10.38 -7.80
CA ASP A 55 0.95 10.09 -6.37
C ASP A 55 2.17 10.84 -5.81
N PRO A 56 1.99 11.75 -4.84
CA PRO A 56 3.08 12.53 -4.28
C PRO A 56 3.93 11.76 -3.26
N ILE A 57 3.48 10.57 -2.85
CA ILE A 57 4.11 9.73 -1.82
C ILE A 57 4.89 8.59 -2.48
N VAL A 58 4.31 7.94 -3.50
CA VAL A 58 4.89 6.74 -4.13
C VAL A 58 5.22 7.00 -5.61
N CYS A 59 6.50 6.95 -5.95
CA CYS A 59 6.96 7.08 -7.33
C CYS A 59 7.23 5.70 -7.95
N LEU A 60 6.46 5.32 -8.98
CA LEU A 60 6.64 4.02 -9.66
C LEU A 60 8.07 3.83 -10.20
N GLU A 61 8.68 4.87 -10.76
CA GLU A 61 10.02 4.79 -11.35
C GLU A 61 11.07 4.34 -10.33
N SER A 62 10.92 4.75 -9.07
CA SER A 62 11.81 4.34 -7.97
C SER A 62 11.73 2.84 -7.68
N PHE A 63 10.57 2.21 -7.95
CA PHE A 63 10.34 0.78 -7.69
C PHE A 63 10.54 -0.13 -8.89
N LYS A 64 10.69 0.41 -10.12
CA LYS A 64 10.85 -0.41 -11.33
C LYS A 64 12.00 -1.42 -11.24
N LYS A 65 13.13 -1.02 -10.65
CA LYS A 65 14.29 -1.93 -10.47
C LYS A 65 13.95 -3.12 -9.57
N VAL A 66 13.13 -2.91 -8.55
CA VAL A 66 12.66 -3.97 -7.65
C VAL A 66 11.72 -4.91 -8.39
N LEU A 67 10.78 -4.33 -9.12
CA LEU A 67 9.75 -5.06 -9.83
C LEU A 67 10.31 -5.97 -10.95
N GLN A 68 11.46 -5.62 -11.54
CA GLN A 68 12.13 -6.44 -12.58
C GLN A 68 12.42 -7.88 -12.15
N ALA A 69 12.54 -8.15 -10.85
CA ALA A 69 12.80 -9.50 -10.35
C ALA A 69 11.55 -10.41 -10.34
N ALA A 70 10.34 -9.82 -10.42
CA ALA A 70 9.11 -10.59 -10.43
C ALA A 70 9.00 -11.47 -11.69
N PRO A 71 8.54 -12.73 -11.57
CA PRO A 71 8.37 -13.63 -12.70
C PRO A 71 7.30 -13.17 -13.71
N SER A 72 6.32 -12.39 -13.25
CA SER A 72 5.32 -11.72 -14.09
C SER A 72 4.85 -10.44 -13.40
N ILE A 73 4.56 -9.41 -14.19
CA ILE A 73 4.08 -8.13 -13.67
C ILE A 73 2.89 -7.66 -14.49
N SER A 74 1.79 -7.32 -13.81
CA SER A 74 0.67 -6.60 -14.41
C SER A 74 0.64 -5.17 -13.90
N TYR A 75 0.39 -4.21 -14.78
CA TYR A 75 0.29 -2.80 -14.42
C TYR A 75 -1.12 -2.27 -14.70
N LEU A 76 -1.68 -1.56 -13.72
CA LEU A 76 -2.86 -0.74 -13.88
C LEU A 76 -2.55 0.72 -13.52
N LYS A 77 -2.62 1.59 -14.52
CA LYS A 77 -2.53 3.04 -14.31
C LYS A 77 -3.91 3.61 -13.97
N VAL A 78 -4.01 4.29 -12.83
CA VAL A 78 -5.24 4.87 -12.26
C VAL A 78 -5.07 6.39 -12.13
N ALA A 79 -4.89 7.08 -13.26
CA ALA A 79 -4.57 8.52 -13.28
C ALA A 79 -5.75 9.44 -12.95
N ASP A 80 -6.97 8.90 -13.01
CA ASP A 80 -8.25 9.55 -12.78
C ASP A 80 -8.74 9.46 -11.33
N SER A 81 -7.96 8.89 -10.40
CA SER A 81 -8.30 8.91 -8.98
C SER A 81 -8.23 10.35 -8.44
N GLU A 82 -9.31 10.79 -7.79
CA GLU A 82 -9.37 12.06 -7.05
C GLU A 82 -8.43 12.08 -5.83
N GLU A 83 -8.07 10.89 -5.33
CA GLU A 83 -7.10 10.67 -4.26
C GLU A 83 -5.90 9.88 -4.83
N PRO A 84 -4.82 10.55 -5.28
CA PRO A 84 -3.76 9.89 -6.03
C PRO A 84 -3.07 8.74 -5.29
N HIS A 85 -2.96 8.83 -3.96
CA HIS A 85 -2.37 7.78 -3.14
C HIS A 85 -3.37 6.67 -2.77
N ASN A 86 -4.62 7.05 -2.51
CA ASN A 86 -5.70 6.10 -2.22
C ASN A 86 -6.42 5.77 -3.51
N LEU A 87 -5.84 4.87 -4.32
CA LEU A 87 -6.31 4.61 -5.68
C LEU A 87 -7.79 4.27 -5.76
N THR A 88 -8.30 3.50 -4.79
CA THR A 88 -9.72 3.12 -4.68
C THR A 88 -10.65 4.27 -4.29
N GLY A 89 -10.11 5.46 -4.04
CA GLY A 89 -10.81 6.65 -3.58
C GLY A 89 -10.84 6.79 -2.07
N ASN A 90 -11.61 7.76 -1.59
CA ASN A 90 -11.90 7.94 -0.17
C ASN A 90 -12.79 6.81 0.34
N LEU A 91 -12.59 6.31 1.56
CA LEU A 91 -13.45 5.30 2.18
C LEU A 91 -14.94 5.69 2.13
N MET A 92 -15.25 6.98 2.24
CA MET A 92 -16.60 7.51 2.21
C MET A 92 -17.13 7.82 0.80
N SER A 93 -16.26 7.82 -0.22
CA SER A 93 -16.62 8.04 -1.62
C SER A 93 -15.65 7.30 -2.56
N PRO A 94 -15.75 5.97 -2.66
CA PRO A 94 -14.86 5.17 -3.49
C PRO A 94 -15.16 5.41 -4.98
N SER A 95 -14.13 5.63 -5.80
CA SER A 95 -14.33 6.08 -7.20
C SER A 95 -13.77 5.13 -8.26
N THR A 96 -12.78 4.28 -7.92
CA THR A 96 -12.14 3.37 -8.89
C THR A 96 -12.18 1.90 -8.49
N VAL A 97 -12.85 1.57 -7.37
CA VAL A 97 -12.90 0.22 -6.78
C VAL A 97 -13.19 -0.86 -7.82
N ASP A 98 -14.29 -0.73 -8.57
CA ASP A 98 -14.71 -1.75 -9.54
C ASP A 98 -13.65 -2.04 -10.62
N ARG A 99 -12.91 -1.02 -11.05
CA ARG A 99 -11.86 -1.19 -12.06
C ARG A 99 -10.63 -1.87 -11.46
N CYS A 100 -10.20 -1.43 -10.27
CA CYS A 100 -9.08 -2.03 -9.54
C CYS A 100 -9.38 -3.50 -9.19
N SER A 101 -10.59 -3.78 -8.70
CA SER A 101 -11.04 -5.15 -8.38
C SER A 101 -11.08 -6.05 -9.60
N ARG A 102 -11.64 -5.60 -10.73
CA ARG A 102 -11.65 -6.40 -11.97
C ARG A 102 -10.24 -6.73 -12.43
N HIS A 103 -9.35 -5.74 -12.49
CA HIS A 103 -7.97 -5.97 -12.89
C HIS A 103 -7.25 -6.96 -11.97
N PHE A 104 -7.50 -6.87 -10.66
CA PHE A 104 -6.93 -7.83 -9.70
C PHE A 104 -7.47 -9.26 -9.93
N ILE A 105 -8.78 -9.41 -10.14
CA ILE A 105 -9.40 -10.70 -10.42
C ILE A 105 -8.82 -11.32 -11.72
N ASP A 106 -8.70 -10.53 -12.78
CA ASP A 106 -8.09 -10.96 -14.05
C ASP A 106 -6.64 -11.41 -13.84
N PHE A 107 -5.88 -10.65 -13.04
CA PHE A 107 -4.51 -11.01 -12.66
C PHE A 107 -4.46 -12.34 -11.89
N LEU A 108 -5.37 -12.57 -10.93
CA LEU A 108 -5.43 -13.83 -10.19
C LEU A 108 -5.74 -15.01 -11.11
N HIS A 109 -6.73 -14.88 -12.00
CA HIS A 109 -7.06 -15.93 -12.96
C HIS A 109 -5.90 -16.27 -13.91
N ALA A 110 -5.07 -15.30 -14.25
CA ALA A 110 -3.90 -15.53 -15.10
C ALA A 110 -2.75 -16.26 -14.38
N ASN A 111 -2.67 -16.19 -13.04
CA ASN A 111 -1.50 -16.64 -12.27
C ASN A 111 -1.78 -17.74 -11.24
N LEU A 112 -3.05 -17.99 -10.88
CA LEU A 112 -3.47 -19.09 -10.03
C LEU A 112 -4.11 -20.18 -10.92
N LYS A 113 -3.36 -21.25 -11.19
CA LYS A 113 -3.86 -22.48 -11.80
C LYS A 113 -3.95 -23.58 -10.74
#